data_AF-A0A952R7A8-F1
#
_entry.id   AF-A0A952R7A8-F1
#
_cell.length_a   1.000
_cell.length_b   1.000
_cell.length_c   1.000
_cell.angle_alpha   90.00
_cell.angle_beta   90.00
_cell.angle_gamma   90.00
#
_symmetry.space_group_name_H-M   'P 1'
#
loop_
_entity.id
_entity.type
_entity.pdbx_description
1 polymer ?
#
loop_
_entity_poly.entity_id
_entity_poly.type
_entity_poly.pdbx_seq_one_letter_code
_entity_poly.pdbx_strand_id
1 'polypeptide(L)'
;MRKPPRTQYLSDTPTHVLAREGEGGLRSTAHNAPDEELLALASRTAVLHEVEERAQAPRRSSGPVTLRPLPPDAPPWMRAARELSLELEHAIAQGSTSRAAALSVQRAALAYQALGTPQERIVRVARLIRRAHHAIRETRRPELDAAVRDCAEIIYDGLSVNLRRTTPFDAVIAVVRELHAEADPWVAVVQGTSTLLGWRDAARTQAAQAIRVALEEEQASYAGG
;
A
#
# COMPACT_ATOMS: atom_id res chain seq x y z
N MET A 1 -36.61 -33.48 24.64
CA MET A 1 -36.18 -32.38 25.54
C MET A 1 -34.90 -32.80 26.26
N ARG A 2 -33.74 -32.21 25.91
CA ARG A 2 -32.43 -32.54 26.50
C ARG A 2 -31.96 -31.37 27.37
N LYS A 3 -31.56 -31.65 28.62
CA LYS A 3 -30.95 -30.68 29.54
C LYS A 3 -29.53 -30.31 29.06
N PRO A 4 -29.09 -29.04 29.18
CA PRO A 4 -27.69 -28.68 29.01
C PRO A 4 -26.88 -28.91 30.30
N PRO A 5 -25.61 -29.37 30.23
CA PRO A 5 -24.71 -29.41 31.38
C PRO A 5 -24.01 -28.06 31.60
N ARG A 6 -23.63 -27.87 32.86
CA ARG A 6 -23.23 -26.63 33.55
C ARG A 6 -21.86 -26.10 33.14
N THR A 7 -21.78 -24.77 33.12
CA THR A 7 -20.57 -23.94 33.20
C THR A 7 -19.81 -24.23 34.51
N GLN A 8 -18.50 -24.45 34.43
CA GLN A 8 -17.60 -24.36 35.58
C GLN A 8 -16.53 -23.30 35.27
N TYR A 9 -16.55 -22.24 36.06
CA TYR A 9 -15.46 -21.28 36.23
C TYR A 9 -14.44 -21.92 37.17
N LEU A 10 -13.17 -21.96 36.78
CA LEU A 10 -12.05 -22.23 37.67
C LEU A 10 -11.02 -21.11 37.48
N SER A 11 -11.07 -20.19 38.43
CA SER A 11 -10.06 -19.20 38.75
C SER A 11 -8.95 -19.87 39.55
N ASP A 12 -7.72 -19.84 39.05
CA ASP A 12 -6.54 -20.12 39.85
C ASP A 12 -5.51 -19.01 39.62
N THR A 13 -5.31 -18.21 40.65
CA THR A 13 -4.19 -17.28 40.79
C THR A 13 -3.29 -17.87 41.88
N PRO A 14 -1.99 -18.14 41.61
CA PRO A 14 -1.05 -18.36 42.68
C PRO A 14 -0.36 -17.05 43.06
N THR A 15 -0.63 -16.65 44.30
CA THR A 15 0.11 -15.69 45.09
C THR A 15 1.39 -16.32 45.65
N HIS A 16 2.56 -15.74 45.36
CA HIS A 16 3.80 -15.83 46.15
C HIS A 16 4.53 -14.49 45.95
N VAL A 17 4.51 -13.54 46.88
CA VAL A 17 5.18 -13.44 48.21
C VAL A 17 6.71 -13.54 48.14
N LEU A 18 7.29 -12.35 48.03
CA LEU A 18 8.41 -11.74 48.77
C LEU A 18 9.83 -12.33 48.73
N ALA A 19 10.73 -11.35 48.59
CA ALA A 19 12.03 -11.18 49.21
C ALA A 19 13.27 -11.61 48.40
N ARG A 20 13.96 -10.60 47.83
CA ARG A 20 15.36 -10.39 48.19
C ARG A 20 15.77 -8.94 47.98
N GLU A 21 16.05 -8.29 49.10
CA GLU A 21 16.84 -7.08 49.20
C GLU A 21 18.26 -7.36 48.70
N GLY A 22 18.81 -6.40 47.97
CA GLY A 22 20.15 -6.41 47.42
C GLY A 22 20.56 -4.97 47.12
N GLU A 23 20.90 -4.25 48.19
CA GLU A 23 21.61 -2.97 48.15
C GLU A 23 22.87 -3.11 47.29
N GLY A 24 23.09 -2.16 46.38
CA GLY A 24 24.35 -2.13 45.65
C GLY A 24 24.37 -1.21 44.44
N GLY A 25 24.72 0.05 44.65
CA GLY A 25 25.36 0.86 43.61
C GLY A 25 24.49 1.93 42.97
N LEU A 26 24.29 3.03 43.69
CA LEU A 26 24.06 4.35 43.09
C LEU A 26 25.28 4.73 42.23
N ARG A 27 25.31 4.29 40.97
CA ARG A 27 26.04 4.98 39.92
C ARG A 27 25.06 5.88 39.20
N SER A 28 25.00 7.11 39.69
CA SER A 28 24.43 8.25 38.99
C SER A 28 25.20 8.43 37.67
N THR A 29 24.65 7.88 36.59
CA THR A 29 24.90 8.37 35.24
C THR A 29 23.72 9.26 34.88
N ALA A 30 23.67 10.44 35.48
CA ALA A 30 22.98 11.58 34.90
C ALA A 30 23.72 11.93 33.59
N HIS A 31 23.41 11.18 32.54
CA HIS A 31 23.84 11.47 31.18
C HIS A 31 22.88 12.50 30.61
N ASN A 32 23.45 13.60 30.12
CA ASN A 32 22.82 14.74 29.46
C ASN A 32 22.03 14.31 28.20
N ALA A 33 20.87 13.67 28.37
CA ALA A 33 20.02 13.20 27.27
C ALA A 33 18.81 14.08 26.87
N PRO A 34 18.44 15.21 27.53
CA PRO A 34 17.30 16.00 27.03
C PRO A 34 17.66 16.82 25.78
N ASP A 35 18.93 17.20 25.62
CA ASP A 35 19.34 18.06 24.52
C ASP A 35 19.43 17.31 23.18
N GLU A 36 19.81 16.03 23.20
CA GLU A 36 19.96 15.21 22.00
C GLU A 36 18.59 14.84 21.39
N GLU A 37 17.60 14.57 22.23
CA GLU A 37 16.22 14.30 21.80
C GLU A 37 15.54 15.56 21.25
N LEU A 38 15.79 16.72 21.88
CA LEU A 38 15.34 18.02 21.38
C LEU A 38 16.03 18.41 20.05
N LEU A 39 17.33 18.11 19.88
CA LEU A 39 18.06 18.29 18.62
C LEU A 39 17.54 17.36 17.52
N ALA A 40 17.17 16.12 17.85
CA ALA A 40 16.57 15.18 16.91
C ALA A 40 15.15 15.60 16.48
N LEU A 41 14.34 16.14 17.40
CA LEU A 41 13.03 16.72 17.13
C LEU A 41 13.13 18.00 16.28
N ALA A 42 14.07 18.88 16.60
CA ALA A 42 14.36 20.09 15.81
C ALA A 42 14.82 19.73 14.38
N SER A 43 15.65 18.70 14.24
CA SER A 43 16.11 18.22 12.93
C SER A 43 14.97 17.61 12.11
N ARG A 44 14.06 16.85 12.73
CA ARG A 44 12.88 16.30 12.03
C ARG A 44 11.88 17.38 11.61
N THR A 45 11.67 18.38 12.46
CA THR A 45 10.77 19.50 12.14
C THR A 45 11.35 20.38 11.05
N ALA A 46 12.68 20.60 11.02
CA ALA A 46 13.35 21.30 9.92
C ALA A 46 13.20 20.57 8.57
N VAL A 47 13.33 19.24 8.53
CA VAL A 47 13.14 18.45 7.29
C VAL A 47 11.69 18.52 6.81
N LEU A 48 10.71 18.49 7.71
CA LEU A 48 9.30 18.66 7.34
C LEU A 48 9.03 20.06 6.78
N HIS A 49 9.61 21.09 7.39
CA HIS A 49 9.48 22.47 6.93
C HIS A 49 10.16 22.66 5.56
N GLU A 50 11.31 22.05 5.31
CA GLU A 50 11.99 22.09 4.01
C GLU A 50 11.20 21.33 2.91
N VAL A 51 10.53 20.24 3.28
CA VAL A 51 9.64 19.50 2.35
C VAL A 51 8.39 20.31 2.04
N GLU A 52 7.81 20.97 3.03
CA GLU A 52 6.63 21.83 2.88
C GLU A 52 6.97 23.11 2.09
N GLU A 53 8.13 23.70 2.36
CA GLU A 53 8.68 24.85 1.63
C GLU A 53 9.09 24.47 0.21
N ARG A 54 9.59 23.25 -0.06
CA ARG A 54 9.76 22.74 -1.44
C ARG A 54 8.44 22.46 -2.14
N ALA A 55 7.40 22.06 -1.40
CA ALA A 55 6.07 21.86 -1.96
C ALA A 55 5.37 23.19 -2.28
N GLN A 56 5.68 24.25 -1.51
CA GLN A 56 5.16 25.61 -1.65
C GLN A 56 6.05 26.53 -2.48
N ALA A 57 7.30 26.14 -2.74
CA ALA A 57 8.18 26.83 -3.68
C ALA A 57 7.42 27.00 -4.99
N PRO A 58 7.38 28.21 -5.57
CA PRO A 58 6.67 28.46 -6.81
C PRO A 58 7.25 27.50 -7.85
N ARG A 59 6.48 26.46 -8.17
CA ARG A 59 6.80 25.58 -9.29
C ARG A 59 6.97 26.54 -10.44
N ARG A 60 8.20 26.64 -10.97
CA ARG A 60 8.49 27.42 -12.18
C ARG A 60 7.33 27.13 -13.10
N SER A 61 6.55 28.15 -13.41
CA SER A 61 5.37 28.02 -14.25
C SER A 61 5.88 27.40 -15.54
N SER A 62 5.76 26.08 -15.67
CA SER A 62 5.89 25.41 -16.95
C SER A 62 4.93 26.19 -17.82
N GLY A 63 5.46 26.85 -18.85
CA GLY A 63 4.64 27.61 -19.78
C GLY A 63 3.46 26.76 -20.26
N PRO A 64 2.42 27.39 -20.84
CA PRO A 64 1.19 26.70 -21.23
C PRO A 64 1.54 25.37 -21.92
N VAL A 65 1.16 24.25 -21.27
CA VAL A 65 1.41 22.92 -21.81
C VAL A 65 0.58 22.84 -23.08
N THR A 66 1.24 23.03 -24.21
CA THR A 66 0.60 22.96 -25.52
C THR A 66 0.34 21.50 -25.80
N LEU A 67 -0.87 21.08 -25.47
CA LEU A 67 -1.38 19.73 -25.65
C LEU A 67 -1.30 19.37 -27.15
N ARG A 68 -0.27 18.61 -27.55
CA ARG A 68 -0.01 18.19 -28.94
C ARG A 68 -1.24 17.48 -29.54
N PRO A 69 -1.72 17.83 -30.75
CA PRO A 69 -2.93 17.23 -31.32
C PRO A 69 -2.82 15.70 -31.40
N LEU A 70 -3.95 15.01 -31.16
CA LEU A 70 -4.01 13.56 -31.30
C LEU A 70 -3.88 13.16 -32.78
N PRO A 71 -3.28 11.98 -33.07
CA PRO A 71 -3.30 11.45 -34.42
C PRO A 71 -4.75 11.15 -34.86
N PRO A 72 -5.06 11.24 -36.16
CA PRO A 72 -6.44 11.11 -36.66
C PRO A 72 -7.06 9.73 -36.41
N ASP A 73 -6.24 8.69 -36.27
CA ASP A 73 -6.59 7.31 -35.96
C ASP A 73 -6.55 6.99 -34.46
N ALA A 74 -6.48 8.02 -33.59
CA ALA A 74 -6.41 7.81 -32.15
C ALA A 74 -7.58 6.95 -31.63
N PRO A 75 -7.29 5.91 -30.83
CA PRO A 75 -8.33 5.04 -30.27
C PRO A 75 -9.26 5.82 -29.32
N PRO A 76 -10.49 5.31 -29.07
CA PRO A 76 -11.51 6.01 -28.28
C PRO A 76 -11.03 6.47 -26.90
N TRP A 77 -10.22 5.67 -26.20
CA TRP A 77 -9.71 6.02 -24.87
C TRP A 77 -8.77 7.24 -24.90
N MET A 78 -7.95 7.41 -25.95
CA MET A 78 -7.05 8.57 -26.08
C MET A 78 -7.84 9.86 -26.29
N ARG A 79 -8.91 9.79 -27.09
CA ARG A 79 -9.82 10.92 -27.33
C ARG A 79 -10.52 11.33 -26.04
N ALA A 80 -11.09 10.38 -25.30
CA ALA A 80 -11.72 10.64 -24.01
C ALA A 80 -10.74 11.23 -22.98
N ALA A 81 -9.52 10.69 -22.90
CA ALA A 81 -8.47 11.24 -22.03
C ALA A 81 -8.06 12.66 -22.44
N ARG A 82 -8.03 12.95 -23.75
CA ARG A 82 -7.73 14.28 -24.27
C ARG A 82 -8.83 15.29 -23.96
N GLU A 83 -10.08 14.91 -24.18
CA GLU A 83 -11.24 15.74 -23.84
C GLU A 83 -11.24 16.07 -22.35
N LEU A 84 -11.04 15.08 -21.49
CA LEU A 84 -10.91 15.29 -20.04
C LEU A 84 -9.77 16.26 -19.71
N SER A 85 -8.60 16.09 -20.34
CA SER A 85 -7.45 16.98 -20.11
C SER A 85 -7.76 18.43 -20.52
N LEU A 86 -8.42 18.64 -21.66
CA LEU A 86 -8.80 19.97 -22.13
C LEU A 86 -9.82 20.65 -21.21
N GLU A 87 -10.82 19.90 -20.74
CA GLU A 87 -11.81 20.40 -19.78
C GLU A 87 -11.16 20.82 -18.45
N LEU A 88 -10.18 20.05 -17.97
CA LEU A 88 -9.42 20.39 -16.76
C LEU A 88 -8.60 21.67 -16.95
N GLU A 89 -7.86 21.79 -18.05
CA GLU A 89 -7.08 23.00 -18.38
C GLU A 89 -7.98 24.22 -18.54
N HIS A 90 -9.15 24.06 -19.16
CA HIS A 90 -10.14 25.13 -19.29
C HIS A 90 -10.68 25.58 -17.94
N ALA A 91 -11.03 24.64 -17.06
CA ALA A 91 -11.48 24.95 -15.70
C ALA A 91 -10.40 25.64 -14.85
N ILE A 92 -9.13 25.26 -15.03
CA ILE A 92 -7.99 25.91 -14.38
C ILE A 92 -7.83 27.35 -14.89
N ALA A 93 -7.87 27.56 -16.21
CA ALA A 93 -7.70 28.87 -16.83
C ALA A 93 -8.81 29.85 -16.44
N GLN A 94 -10.04 29.38 -16.25
CA GLN A 94 -11.17 30.21 -15.83
C GLN A 94 -11.13 30.60 -14.35
N GLY A 95 -10.33 29.92 -13.52
CA GLY A 95 -10.19 30.21 -12.08
C GLY A 95 -11.44 29.94 -11.24
N SER A 96 -12.54 29.48 -11.84
CA SER A 96 -13.77 29.11 -11.13
C SER A 96 -14.35 27.83 -11.73
N THR A 97 -14.59 26.84 -10.87
CA THR A 97 -15.33 25.62 -11.24
C THR A 97 -16.41 25.38 -10.19
N SER A 98 -17.45 24.63 -10.54
CA SER A 98 -18.47 24.27 -9.56
C SER A 98 -17.86 23.40 -8.45
N ARG A 99 -18.36 23.51 -7.21
CA ARG A 99 -17.90 22.67 -6.08
C ARG A 99 -17.98 21.18 -6.40
N ALA A 100 -19.01 20.75 -7.13
CA ALA A 100 -19.18 19.37 -7.54
C ALA A 100 -18.06 18.91 -8.51
N ALA A 101 -17.72 19.74 -9.49
CA ALA A 101 -16.63 19.46 -10.42
C ALA A 101 -15.27 19.43 -9.71
N ALA A 102 -14.97 20.40 -8.84
CA ALA A 102 -13.74 20.40 -8.03
C ALA A 102 -13.57 19.11 -7.21
N LEU A 103 -14.63 18.64 -6.55
CA LEU A 103 -14.61 17.38 -5.79
C LEU A 103 -14.40 16.15 -6.69
N SER A 104 -15.00 16.12 -7.88
CA SER A 104 -14.78 15.02 -8.84
C SER A 104 -13.34 14.98 -9.33
N VAL A 105 -12.75 16.13 -9.67
CA VAL A 105 -11.33 16.24 -10.05
C VAL A 105 -10.43 15.82 -8.91
N GLN A 106 -10.70 16.28 -7.68
CA GLN A 106 -9.94 15.89 -6.50
C GLN A 106 -10.02 14.38 -6.24
N ARG A 107 -11.20 13.76 -6.39
CA ARG A 107 -11.37 12.31 -6.27
C ARG A 107 -10.62 11.56 -7.37
N ALA A 108 -10.68 12.03 -8.61
CA ALA A 108 -9.94 11.45 -9.73
C ALA A 108 -8.42 11.56 -9.53
N ALA A 109 -7.94 12.71 -9.04
CA ALA A 109 -6.53 12.91 -8.70
C ALA A 109 -6.10 12.05 -7.52
N LEU A 110 -6.91 11.94 -6.47
CA LEU A 110 -6.65 11.04 -5.33
C LEU A 110 -6.69 9.57 -5.76
N ALA A 111 -7.59 9.20 -6.67
CA ALA A 111 -7.63 7.86 -7.26
C ALA A 111 -6.38 7.61 -8.10
N TYR A 112 -5.97 8.56 -8.94
CA TYR A 112 -4.73 8.49 -9.72
C TYR A 112 -3.49 8.45 -8.84
N GLN A 113 -3.44 9.21 -7.74
CA GLN A 113 -2.34 9.20 -6.77
C GLN A 113 -2.33 7.91 -5.94
N ALA A 114 -3.50 7.38 -5.57
CA ALA A 114 -3.64 6.04 -5.01
C ALA A 114 -3.23 4.95 -6.00
N LEU A 115 -3.44 5.19 -7.31
CA LEU A 115 -2.95 4.39 -8.43
C LEU A 115 -1.51 4.73 -8.82
N GLY A 116 -0.89 5.77 -8.25
CA GLY A 116 0.45 6.30 -8.56
C GLY A 116 1.60 5.36 -8.12
N THR A 117 1.26 4.11 -7.90
CA THR A 117 2.15 2.98 -7.80
C THR A 117 2.84 2.83 -9.16
N PRO A 118 4.18 3.04 -9.25
CA PRO A 118 4.91 2.86 -10.49
C PRO A 118 4.66 1.46 -11.07
N GLN A 119 4.62 1.34 -12.39
CA GLN A 119 4.33 0.08 -13.07
C GLN A 119 5.26 -1.05 -12.61
N GLU A 120 6.54 -0.75 -12.39
CA GLU A 120 7.53 -1.70 -11.89
C GLU A 120 7.17 -2.23 -10.50
N ARG A 121 6.54 -1.39 -9.67
CA ARG A 121 6.05 -1.78 -8.34
C ARG A 121 4.82 -2.66 -8.46
N ILE A 122 3.89 -2.36 -9.37
CA ILE A 122 2.72 -3.22 -9.66
C ILE A 122 3.22 -4.61 -10.08
N VAL A 123 4.14 -4.68 -11.05
CA VAL A 123 4.72 -5.94 -11.55
C VAL A 123 5.43 -6.70 -10.43
N ARG A 124 6.24 -6.02 -9.60
CA ARG A 124 6.93 -6.65 -8.47
C ARG A 124 5.94 -7.28 -7.49
N VAL A 125 4.91 -6.56 -7.07
CA VAL A 125 3.89 -7.08 -6.14
C VAL A 125 3.12 -8.24 -6.78
N ALA A 126 2.66 -8.09 -8.02
CA ALA A 126 1.95 -9.13 -8.75
C ALA A 126 2.77 -10.43 -8.87
N ARG A 127 4.08 -10.33 -9.09
CA ARG A 127 5.00 -11.49 -9.10
C ARG A 127 5.15 -12.15 -7.74
N LEU A 128 5.24 -11.36 -6.66
CA LEU A 128 5.29 -11.89 -5.30
C LEU A 128 4.01 -12.67 -4.99
N ILE A 129 2.84 -12.08 -5.29
CA ILE A 129 1.54 -12.73 -5.10
C ILE A 129 1.42 -13.99 -5.96
N ARG A 130 1.81 -13.95 -7.24
CA ARG A 130 1.77 -15.11 -8.13
C ARG A 130 2.61 -16.28 -7.59
N ARG A 131 3.81 -16.00 -7.08
CA ARG A 131 4.69 -17.03 -6.49
C ARG A 131 4.13 -17.56 -5.18
N ALA A 132 3.63 -16.68 -4.31
CA ALA A 132 3.01 -17.08 -3.05
C ALA A 132 1.77 -17.95 -3.28
N HIS A 133 0.91 -17.57 -4.23
CA HIS A 133 -0.27 -18.36 -4.62
C HIS A 133 0.13 -19.76 -5.11
N HIS A 134 1.11 -19.84 -6.01
CA HIS A 134 1.60 -21.12 -6.50
C HIS A 134 2.20 -22.00 -5.39
N ALA A 135 2.91 -21.39 -4.42
CA ALA A 135 3.50 -22.14 -3.30
C ALA A 135 2.45 -22.62 -2.30
N ILE A 136 1.47 -21.78 -1.95
CA ILE A 136 0.53 -22.07 -0.87
C ILE A 136 -0.62 -22.99 -1.31
N ARG A 137 -1.04 -22.93 -2.58
CA ARG A 137 -2.25 -23.60 -3.09
C ARG A 137 -2.32 -25.10 -2.81
N GLU A 138 -1.20 -25.81 -2.95
CA GLU A 138 -1.15 -27.27 -2.77
C GLU A 138 -0.65 -27.67 -1.38
N THR A 139 -0.52 -26.71 -0.46
CA THR A 139 -0.04 -26.98 0.90
C THR A 139 -1.11 -27.73 1.71
N ARG A 140 -0.69 -28.77 2.43
CA ARG A 140 -1.59 -29.58 3.26
C ARG A 140 -2.01 -28.80 4.52
N ARG A 141 -3.25 -29.01 4.97
CA ARG A 141 -3.82 -28.38 6.19
C ARG A 141 -2.91 -28.35 7.44
N PRO A 142 -2.22 -29.45 7.85
CA PRO A 142 -1.37 -29.42 9.04
C PRO A 142 -0.14 -28.50 8.92
N GLU A 143 0.30 -28.20 7.69
CA GLU A 143 1.47 -27.36 7.41
C GLU A 143 1.08 -25.93 6.98
N LEU A 144 -0.23 -25.69 6.79
CA LEU A 144 -0.74 -24.46 6.17
C LEU A 144 -0.40 -23.20 6.98
N ASP A 145 -0.52 -23.23 8.31
CA ASP A 145 -0.25 -22.03 9.12
C ASP A 145 1.22 -21.60 9.06
N ALA A 146 2.15 -22.56 8.97
CA ALA A 146 3.58 -22.29 8.80
C ALA A 146 3.84 -21.74 7.40
N ALA A 147 3.36 -22.42 6.35
CA ALA A 147 3.53 -21.97 4.97
C ALA A 147 2.90 -20.60 4.69
N VAL A 148 1.77 -20.28 5.33
CA VAL A 148 1.12 -18.96 5.26
C VAL A 148 2.06 -17.89 5.83
N ARG A 149 2.69 -18.14 6.98
CA ARG A 149 3.64 -17.20 7.59
C ARG A 149 4.88 -17.03 6.71
N ASP A 150 5.47 -18.11 6.23
CA ASP A 150 6.67 -18.07 5.36
C ASP A 150 6.38 -17.28 4.06
N CYS A 151 5.22 -17.52 3.43
CA CYS A 151 4.81 -16.75 2.25
C CYS A 151 4.58 -15.27 2.59
N ALA A 152 3.99 -14.98 3.76
CA ALA A 152 3.77 -13.60 4.21
C ALA A 152 5.10 -12.87 4.45
N GLU A 153 6.11 -13.52 5.03
CA GLU A 153 7.46 -12.95 5.21
C GLU A 153 8.08 -12.58 3.87
N ILE A 154 8.09 -13.50 2.89
CA ILE A 154 8.62 -13.25 1.55
C ILE A 154 7.89 -12.07 0.88
N ILE A 155 6.57 -12.02 0.99
CA ILE A 155 5.78 -10.91 0.43
C ILE A 155 6.17 -9.61 1.13
N TYR A 156 6.15 -9.58 2.47
CA TYR A 156 6.42 -8.40 3.28
C TYR A 156 7.83 -7.82 3.03
N ASP A 157 8.84 -8.68 2.94
CA ASP A 157 10.21 -8.30 2.63
C ASP A 157 10.37 -7.77 1.21
N GLY A 158 9.57 -8.31 0.27
CA GLY A 158 9.49 -7.85 -1.11
C GLY A 158 8.75 -6.52 -1.31
N LEU A 159 7.98 -6.06 -0.32
CA LEU A 159 7.30 -4.76 -0.37
C LEU A 159 8.28 -3.59 -0.23
N SER A 160 7.94 -2.45 -0.84
CA SER A 160 8.68 -1.20 -0.60
C SER A 160 8.52 -0.74 0.85
N VAL A 161 9.51 0.00 1.37
CA VAL A 161 9.48 0.56 2.74
C VAL A 161 8.19 1.34 3.02
N ASN A 162 7.69 2.10 2.05
CA ASN A 162 6.46 2.86 2.19
C ASN A 162 5.23 1.95 2.39
N LEU A 163 5.12 0.87 1.60
CA LEU A 163 4.04 -0.09 1.75
C LEU A 163 4.12 -0.87 3.06
N ARG A 164 5.32 -1.27 3.50
CA ARG A 164 5.51 -1.93 4.81
C ARG A 164 5.07 -1.06 5.99
N ARG A 165 5.24 0.26 5.89
CA ARG A 165 4.81 1.21 6.94
C ARG A 165 3.31 1.31 7.08
N THR A 166 2.57 1.11 5.97
CA THR A 166 1.10 1.25 5.93
C THR A 166 0.38 -0.09 6.00
N THR A 167 1.07 -1.18 5.70
CA THR A 167 0.51 -2.53 5.67
C THR A 167 1.10 -3.34 6.81
N PRO A 168 0.38 -3.58 7.92
CA PRO A 168 0.90 -4.41 9.01
C PRO A 168 1.10 -5.85 8.54
N PHE A 169 2.04 -6.57 9.17
CA PHE A 169 2.35 -7.95 8.80
C PHE A 169 1.13 -8.88 8.85
N ASP A 170 0.28 -8.72 9.86
CA ASP A 170 -0.97 -9.48 9.99
C ASP A 170 -1.93 -9.29 8.82
N ALA A 171 -1.93 -8.12 8.17
CA ALA A 171 -2.72 -7.89 6.97
C ALA A 171 -2.16 -8.67 5.77
N VAL A 172 -0.83 -8.85 5.69
CA VAL A 172 -0.21 -9.70 4.66
C VAL A 172 -0.54 -11.18 4.90
N ILE A 173 -0.54 -11.64 6.16
CA ILE A 173 -1.00 -12.98 6.52
C ILE A 173 -2.45 -13.20 6.05
N ALA A 174 -3.34 -12.22 6.29
CA ALA A 174 -4.73 -12.29 5.84
C ALA A 174 -4.82 -12.43 4.30
N VAL A 175 -4.05 -11.63 3.56
CA VAL A 175 -3.96 -11.76 2.09
C VAL A 175 -3.51 -13.17 1.69
N VAL A 176 -2.48 -13.74 2.30
CA VAL A 176 -2.01 -15.09 1.95
C VAL A 176 -3.08 -16.17 2.23
N ARG A 177 -3.86 -16.02 3.30
CA ARG A 177 -5.00 -16.91 3.58
C ARG A 177 -6.09 -16.82 2.51
N GLU A 178 -6.38 -15.60 2.03
CA GLU A 178 -7.29 -15.39 0.91
C GLU A 178 -6.76 -16.01 -0.38
N LEU A 179 -5.46 -15.89 -0.65
CA LEU A 179 -4.82 -16.52 -1.82
C LEU A 179 -4.96 -18.04 -1.79
N HIS A 180 -4.76 -18.69 -0.63
CA HIS A 180 -4.95 -20.13 -0.50
C HIS A 180 -6.40 -20.56 -0.78
N ALA A 181 -7.39 -19.72 -0.46
CA ALA A 181 -8.79 -20.00 -0.73
C ALA A 181 -9.20 -19.77 -2.20
N GLU A 182 -8.44 -18.97 -2.96
CA GLU A 182 -8.75 -18.63 -4.34
C GLU A 182 -8.22 -19.68 -5.33
N ALA A 183 -9.12 -20.26 -6.11
CA ALA A 183 -8.80 -21.35 -7.05
C ALA A 183 -8.21 -20.82 -8.37
N ASP A 184 -8.64 -19.63 -8.80
CA ASP A 184 -8.19 -19.03 -10.04
C ASP A 184 -6.89 -18.22 -9.82
N PRO A 185 -5.76 -18.59 -10.45
CA PRO A 185 -4.49 -17.89 -10.24
C PRO A 185 -4.52 -16.41 -10.65
N TRP A 186 -5.30 -16.06 -11.67
CA TRP A 186 -5.40 -14.68 -12.12
C TRP A 186 -6.21 -13.83 -11.13
N VAL A 187 -7.34 -14.34 -10.65
CA VAL A 187 -8.15 -13.69 -9.61
C VAL A 187 -7.33 -13.50 -8.34
N ALA A 188 -6.57 -14.51 -7.92
CA ALA A 188 -5.69 -14.43 -6.76
C ALA A 188 -4.63 -13.32 -6.91
N VAL A 189 -3.99 -13.23 -8.08
CA VAL A 189 -3.00 -12.17 -8.37
C VAL A 189 -3.64 -10.79 -8.33
N VAL A 190 -4.79 -10.61 -8.99
CA VAL A 190 -5.49 -9.32 -9.01
C VAL A 190 -5.93 -8.91 -7.60
N GLN A 191 -6.55 -9.82 -6.84
CA GLN A 191 -7.03 -9.54 -5.50
C GLN A 191 -5.87 -9.23 -4.55
N GLY A 192 -4.87 -10.12 -4.47
CA GLY A 192 -3.72 -9.91 -3.57
C GLY A 192 -2.95 -8.63 -3.90
N THR A 193 -2.74 -8.34 -5.19
CA THR A 193 -2.05 -7.11 -5.61
C THR A 193 -2.88 -5.87 -5.28
N SER A 194 -4.18 -5.89 -5.56
CA SER A 194 -5.08 -4.76 -5.27
C SER A 194 -5.16 -4.48 -3.76
N THR A 195 -5.30 -5.53 -2.94
CA THR A 195 -5.34 -5.42 -1.48
C THR A 195 -4.04 -4.83 -0.93
N LEU A 196 -2.88 -5.34 -1.35
CA LEU A 196 -1.58 -4.85 -0.87
C LEU A 196 -1.25 -3.42 -1.34
N LEU A 197 -1.81 -2.99 -2.47
CA LEU A 197 -1.67 -1.62 -2.97
C LEU A 197 -2.76 -0.67 -2.44
N GLY A 198 -3.71 -1.17 -1.62
CA GLY A 198 -4.79 -0.37 -1.07
C GLY A 198 -5.87 0.03 -2.08
N TRP A 199 -5.95 -0.67 -3.21
CA TRP A 199 -6.94 -0.44 -4.25
C TRP A 199 -8.27 -1.09 -3.85
N ARG A 200 -9.15 -0.30 -3.21
CA ARG A 200 -10.50 -0.71 -2.77
C ARG A 200 -11.37 -1.24 -3.93
N ASP A 201 -12.49 -1.88 -3.59
CA ASP A 201 -13.41 -2.61 -4.49
C ASP A 201 -13.80 -1.90 -5.79
N ALA A 202 -14.06 -0.57 -5.77
CA ALA A 202 -14.40 0.18 -6.99
C ALA A 202 -13.22 0.33 -7.97
N ALA A 203 -11.98 0.24 -7.46
CA ALA A 203 -10.76 0.27 -8.27
C ALA A 203 -10.34 -1.12 -8.77
N ARG A 204 -11.02 -2.20 -8.36
CA ARG A 204 -10.59 -3.59 -8.64
C ARG A 204 -10.59 -3.92 -10.14
N THR A 205 -11.58 -3.44 -10.90
CA THR A 205 -11.63 -3.62 -12.36
C THR A 205 -10.53 -2.82 -13.08
N GLN A 206 -10.24 -1.60 -12.61
CA GLN A 206 -9.18 -0.75 -13.15
C GLN A 206 -7.79 -1.32 -12.79
N ALA A 207 -7.65 -1.85 -11.59
CA ALA A 207 -6.47 -2.56 -11.11
C ALA A 207 -6.18 -3.81 -11.94
N ALA A 208 -7.19 -4.64 -12.22
CA ALA A 208 -7.04 -5.83 -13.05
C ALA A 208 -6.48 -5.49 -14.44
N GLN A 209 -6.99 -4.42 -15.05
CA GLN A 209 -6.52 -3.96 -16.35
C GLN A 209 -5.08 -3.40 -16.27
N ALA A 210 -4.77 -2.60 -15.24
CA ALA A 210 -3.43 -2.07 -15.03
C ALA A 210 -2.39 -3.18 -14.80
N ILE A 211 -2.74 -4.20 -14.00
CA ILE A 211 -1.88 -5.37 -13.75
C ILE A 211 -1.64 -6.14 -15.05
N ARG A 212 -2.67 -6.32 -15.87
CA ARG A 212 -2.55 -7.02 -17.16
C ARG A 212 -1.60 -6.29 -18.11
N VAL A 213 -1.85 -5.01 -18.37
CA VAL A 213 -1.00 -4.17 -19.24
C VAL A 213 0.45 -4.20 -18.76
N ALA A 214 0.66 -4.07 -17.45
CA ALA A 214 2.00 -4.06 -16.88
C ALA A 214 2.76 -5.38 -17.09
N LEU A 215 2.07 -6.53 -16.99
CA LEU A 215 2.66 -7.85 -17.23
C LEU A 215 2.90 -8.14 -18.71
N GLU A 216 2.01 -7.66 -19.60
CA GLU A 216 2.12 -7.81 -21.05
C GLU A 216 3.28 -6.99 -21.62
N GLU A 217 3.43 -5.73 -21.20
CA GLU A 217 4.54 -4.86 -21.62
C GLU A 217 5.90 -5.40 -21.19
N GLU A 218 5.96 -5.98 -19.99
CA GLU A 218 7.15 -6.66 -19.51
C GLU A 218 7.51 -7.87 -20.40
N GLN A 219 6.53 -8.71 -20.77
CA GLN A 219 6.76 -9.86 -21.65
C GLN A 219 7.22 -9.44 -23.05
N ALA A 220 6.63 -8.38 -23.61
CA ALA A 220 7.05 -7.82 -24.90
C ALA A 220 8.50 -7.33 -24.87
N SER A 221 8.92 -6.73 -23.75
CA SER A 221 10.31 -6.26 -23.56
C SER A 221 11.35 -7.38 -23.57
N TYR A 222 10.98 -8.60 -23.16
CA TYR A 222 11.86 -9.78 -23.21
C TYR A 222 11.86 -10.51 -24.55
N ALA A 223 10.83 -10.34 -25.38
CA ALA A 223 10.72 -11.01 -26.68
C ALA A 223 11.41 -10.24 -27.83
N GLY A 224 11.74 -8.97 -27.61
CA GLY A 224 12.30 -8.06 -28.63
C GLY A 224 13.79 -7.72 -28.48
N GLY A 225 14.53 -8.40 -27.59
CA GLY A 225 15.97 -8.26 -27.41
C GLY A 225 16.70 -9.55 -27.72
#